data_AF-A0A9D9CLN7-F1
#
_entry.id   AF-A0A9D9CLN7-F1
#
_cell.length_a   1.000
_cell.length_b   1.000
_cell.length_c   1.000
_cell.angle_alpha   90.00
_cell.angle_beta   90.00
_cell.angle_gamma   90.00
#
_symmetry.space_group_name_H-M   'P 1'
#
loop_
_entity.id
_entity.type
_entity.pdbx_description
1 polymer ?
#
loop_
_entity_poly.entity_id
_entity_poly.type
_entity_poly.pdbx_seq_one_letter_code
_entity_poly.pdbx_strand_id
1 'polypeptide(L)'
;MDKQTVKVTNNENVVIRFSGDSGDGMQLTGTLFSNLSAILGNEISTFPDFPAEIRAPQGTIGGVSGFQVHLGSQKVYTPGDMADVLVAMNPAALKVNAKGIKKMGVLIVDADSFEKKDLEKAEFKTDNPYEELDLSDTIQIIPIPLTSLTKDSLADFGMDNKSVIRCKNMFALGVVCWLFNRPIDQAIHFLGNKFGKKPDLLKANVKVLTDGYNYANNLHLNISTFHIDRTQELEHGTYTSINGNKATSWGLIAAAEKAGLELFLGSYPITPATDIM
;
A
#
# COMPACT_ATOMS: atom_id res chain seq x y z
N MET A 1 -5.69 5.65 -35.22
CA MET A 1 -5.92 5.53 -33.77
C MET A 1 -4.82 6.31 -33.09
N ASP A 2 -5.12 7.55 -32.72
CA ASP A 2 -4.18 8.41 -32.00
C ASP A 2 -3.90 7.80 -30.62
N LYS A 3 -2.64 7.43 -30.37
CA LYS A 3 -2.17 7.13 -29.02
C LYS A 3 -2.21 8.45 -28.25
N GLN A 4 -3.26 8.68 -27.48
CA GLN A 4 -3.29 9.78 -26.51
C GLN A 4 -2.11 9.60 -25.56
N THR A 5 -1.22 10.59 -25.55
CA THR A 5 -0.04 10.64 -24.71
C THR A 5 -0.49 10.75 -23.25
N VAL A 6 -0.30 9.68 -22.48
CA VAL A 6 -0.47 9.72 -21.02
C VAL A 6 0.45 10.82 -20.48
N LYS A 7 -0.11 11.77 -19.73
CA LYS A 7 0.70 12.84 -19.12
C LYS A 7 1.58 12.20 -18.04
N VAL A 8 2.87 12.49 -18.07
CA VAL A 8 3.81 11.98 -17.07
C VAL A 8 4.25 13.14 -16.19
N THR A 9 4.04 13.02 -14.88
CA THR A 9 4.61 13.96 -13.92
C THR A 9 5.94 13.37 -13.42
N ASN A 10 7.04 14.07 -13.67
CA ASN A 10 8.34 13.73 -13.13
C ASN A 10 8.47 14.31 -11.73
N ASN A 11 8.66 13.44 -10.74
CA ASN A 11 8.81 13.80 -9.34
C ASN A 11 10.16 13.31 -8.82
N GLU A 12 10.85 14.15 -8.04
CA GLU A 12 12.05 13.74 -7.31
C GLU A 12 11.71 12.76 -6.18
N ASN A 13 10.54 12.92 -5.56
CA ASN A 13 10.01 12.02 -4.56
C ASN A 13 8.49 11.97 -4.56
N VAL A 14 7.94 10.92 -3.98
CA VAL A 14 6.50 10.71 -3.88
C VAL A 14 6.16 9.81 -2.70
N VAL A 15 5.08 10.14 -2.02
CA VAL A 15 4.57 9.42 -0.86
C VAL A 15 3.24 8.77 -1.23
N ILE A 16 3.17 7.45 -1.13
CA ILE A 16 1.97 6.66 -1.34
C ILE A 16 1.52 6.13 0.03
N ARG A 17 0.25 6.29 0.36
CA ARG A 17 -0.34 5.71 1.58
C ARG A 17 -1.46 4.76 1.19
N PHE A 18 -1.32 3.50 1.58
CA PHE A 18 -2.39 2.50 1.52
C PHE A 18 -3.09 2.45 2.86
N SER A 19 -4.41 2.59 2.90
CA SER A 19 -5.20 2.65 4.13
C SER A 19 -6.48 1.83 4.00
N GLY A 20 -6.77 1.02 5.02
CA GLY A 20 -7.93 0.13 5.08
C GLY A 20 -8.10 -0.44 6.48
N ASP A 21 -8.93 -1.46 6.65
CA ASP A 21 -9.08 -2.09 7.96
C ASP A 21 -7.92 -3.06 8.24
N SER A 22 -7.66 -3.30 9.52
CA SER A 22 -6.79 -4.40 9.94
C SER A 22 -7.28 -5.73 9.34
N GLY A 23 -6.40 -6.38 8.56
CA GLY A 23 -6.71 -7.61 7.84
C GLY A 23 -7.04 -7.44 6.35
N ASP A 24 -7.21 -6.21 5.86
CA ASP A 24 -7.38 -5.94 4.42
C ASP A 24 -6.08 -6.08 3.63
N GLY A 25 -4.94 -6.26 4.31
CA GLY A 25 -3.67 -6.56 3.66
C GLY A 25 -2.90 -5.34 3.14
N MET A 26 -3.11 -4.15 3.72
CA MET A 26 -2.37 -2.91 3.37
C MET A 26 -0.86 -3.08 3.54
N GLN A 27 -0.43 -3.78 4.59
CA GLN A 27 0.98 -4.12 4.84
C GLN A 27 1.60 -4.93 3.70
N LEU A 28 0.87 -5.92 3.18
CA LEU A 28 1.30 -6.75 2.06
C LEU A 28 1.39 -5.91 0.79
N THR A 29 0.32 -5.18 0.46
CA THR A 29 0.28 -4.32 -0.73
C THR A 29 1.42 -3.31 -0.73
N GLY A 30 1.61 -2.62 0.38
CA GLY A 30 2.68 -1.64 0.55
C GLY A 30 4.07 -2.26 0.43
N THR A 31 4.32 -3.40 1.08
CA THR A 31 5.61 -4.12 0.98
C THR A 31 5.91 -4.56 -0.46
N LEU A 32 4.92 -5.09 -1.19
CA LEU A 32 5.09 -5.46 -2.59
C LEU A 32 5.44 -4.24 -3.43
N PHE A 33 4.72 -3.14 -3.27
CA PHE A 33 4.96 -1.91 -4.00
C PHE A 33 6.36 -1.32 -3.72
N SER A 34 6.80 -1.36 -2.46
CA SER A 34 8.16 -0.98 -2.07
C SER A 34 9.20 -1.86 -2.77
N ASN A 35 9.05 -3.19 -2.72
CA ASN A 35 9.99 -4.11 -3.35
C ASN A 35 10.08 -3.91 -4.87
N LEU A 36 8.95 -3.62 -5.54
CA LEU A 36 8.93 -3.30 -6.96
C LEU A 36 9.76 -2.04 -7.26
N SER A 37 9.60 -1.01 -6.45
CA SER A 37 10.30 0.25 -6.62
C SER A 37 11.80 0.11 -6.29
N ALA A 38 12.16 -0.78 -5.36
CA ALA A 38 13.54 -1.05 -4.99
C ALA A 38 14.30 -1.71 -6.16
N ILE A 39 13.65 -2.65 -6.86
CA ILE A 39 14.22 -3.29 -8.07
C ILE A 39 14.54 -2.26 -9.15
N LEU A 40 13.72 -1.21 -9.27
CA LEU A 40 13.93 -0.11 -10.23
C LEU A 40 15.02 0.87 -9.79
N GLY A 41 15.63 0.65 -8.62
CA GLY A 41 16.68 1.51 -8.07
C GLY A 41 16.15 2.82 -7.51
N ASN A 42 14.94 2.84 -6.96
CA ASN A 42 14.49 3.96 -6.14
C ASN A 42 14.93 3.77 -4.69
N GLU A 43 15.27 4.87 -4.03
CA GLU A 43 15.45 4.93 -2.59
C GLU A 43 14.08 4.88 -1.90
N ILE A 44 14.01 4.19 -0.75
CA ILE A 44 12.74 3.87 -0.10
C ILE A 44 12.81 4.07 1.40
N SER A 45 11.81 4.77 1.94
CA SER A 45 11.45 4.71 3.35
C SER A 45 10.00 4.27 3.49
N THR A 46 9.74 3.34 4.41
CA THR A 46 8.39 2.82 4.64
C THR A 46 7.97 3.01 6.08
N PHE A 47 6.68 3.23 6.30
CA PHE A 47 6.10 3.31 7.65
C PHE A 47 4.83 2.45 7.72
N PRO A 48 4.89 1.29 8.41
CA PRO A 48 3.70 0.52 8.71
C PRO A 48 2.95 1.16 9.88
N ASP A 49 1.65 1.42 9.69
CA ASP A 49 0.77 1.99 10.70
C ASP A 49 -0.28 0.96 11.12
N PHE A 50 -0.24 0.56 12.39
CA PHE A 50 -1.10 -0.46 12.95
C PHE A 50 -2.06 0.15 13.97
N PRO A 51 -3.36 -0.19 13.93
CA PRO A 51 -4.28 0.24 14.96
C PRO A 51 -3.88 -0.35 16.32
N ALA A 52 -4.13 0.40 17.38
CA ALA A 52 -3.94 -0.10 18.75
C ALA A 52 -4.91 -1.25 19.08
N GLU A 53 -6.08 -1.25 18.46
CA GLU A 53 -7.10 -2.27 18.69
C GLU A 53 -6.90 -3.48 17.77
N ILE A 54 -6.59 -4.63 18.37
CA ILE A 54 -6.29 -5.87 17.63
C ILE A 54 -7.52 -6.37 16.84
N ARG A 55 -8.74 -6.10 17.34
CA ARG A 55 -10.00 -6.60 16.76
C ARG A 55 -11.11 -5.54 16.76
N ALA A 56 -10.81 -4.36 16.26
CA ALA A 56 -11.83 -3.36 16.01
C ALA A 56 -12.89 -3.89 15.02
N PRO A 57 -14.16 -3.48 15.15
CA PRO A 57 -15.17 -3.77 14.14
C PRO A 57 -14.77 -3.19 12.77
N GLN A 58 -15.06 -3.93 11.70
CA GLN A 58 -14.76 -3.47 10.33
C GLN A 58 -15.48 -2.16 9.99
N GLY A 59 -14.78 -1.26 9.30
CA GLY A 59 -15.25 0.06 8.91
C GLY A 59 -15.29 1.09 10.04
N THR A 60 -14.62 0.84 11.17
CA THR A 60 -14.51 1.80 12.29
C THR A 60 -13.13 2.44 12.35
N ILE A 61 -13.06 3.66 12.90
CA ILE A 61 -11.83 4.47 12.99
C ILE A 61 -10.73 3.73 13.77
N GLY A 62 -11.10 3.04 14.85
CA GLY A 62 -10.15 2.29 15.70
C GLY A 62 -9.50 1.10 15.00
N GLY A 63 -10.05 0.63 13.88
CA GLY A 63 -9.55 -0.50 13.11
C GLY A 63 -8.70 -0.15 11.89
N VAL A 64 -8.50 1.14 11.62
CA VAL A 64 -7.75 1.60 10.44
C VAL A 64 -6.28 1.21 10.57
N SER A 65 -5.75 0.55 9.54
CA SER A 65 -4.34 0.25 9.36
C SER A 65 -3.85 0.87 8.06
N GLY A 66 -2.64 1.42 8.11
CA GLY A 66 -1.97 2.05 6.99
C GLY A 66 -0.63 1.41 6.65
N PHE A 67 -0.20 1.61 5.41
CA PHE A 67 1.20 1.43 5.02
C PHE A 67 1.61 2.58 4.12
N GLN A 68 2.62 3.33 4.57
CA GLN A 68 3.16 4.44 3.81
C GLN A 68 4.47 4.03 3.14
N VAL A 69 4.63 4.45 1.89
CA VAL A 69 5.82 4.24 1.07
C VAL A 69 6.27 5.59 0.53
N HIS A 70 7.47 6.02 0.90
CA HIS A 70 8.14 7.17 0.33
C HIS A 70 9.22 6.68 -0.62
N LEU A 71 9.07 7.06 -1.88
CA LEU A 71 10.01 6.73 -2.94
C LEU A 71 10.73 8.01 -3.38
N GLY A 72 12.02 7.91 -3.67
CA GLY A 72 12.80 9.03 -4.18
C GLY A 72 13.84 8.61 -5.22
N SER A 73 14.20 9.55 -6.08
CA SER A 73 15.39 9.45 -6.94
C SER A 73 16.68 9.85 -6.19
N GLN A 74 16.56 10.41 -4.99
CA GLN A 74 17.65 10.72 -4.08
C GLN A 74 17.41 10.04 -2.72
N LYS A 75 18.39 10.11 -1.82
CA LYS A 75 18.31 9.50 -0.49
C LYS A 75 17.05 9.92 0.26
N VAL A 76 16.26 8.94 0.68
CA VAL A 76 15.02 9.13 1.44
C VAL A 76 15.25 8.74 2.90
N TYR A 77 15.16 9.72 3.80
CA TYR A 77 15.43 9.51 5.23
C TYR A 77 14.17 9.41 6.09
N THR A 78 13.03 9.89 5.59
CA THR A 78 11.77 9.92 6.33
C THR A 78 10.69 9.23 5.50
N PRO A 79 9.62 8.70 6.11
CA PRO A 79 8.50 8.15 5.36
C PRO A 79 7.63 9.24 4.70
N GLY A 80 7.92 10.52 4.91
CA GLY A 80 7.15 11.65 4.38
C GLY A 80 5.92 12.03 5.21
N ASP A 81 5.52 13.30 5.20
CA ASP A 81 4.42 13.80 6.04
C ASP A 81 3.06 13.66 5.35
N MET A 82 2.99 14.09 4.08
CA MET A 82 1.76 14.10 3.28
C MET A 82 1.89 13.16 2.07
N ALA A 83 0.83 12.42 1.80
CA ALA A 83 0.71 11.52 0.65
C ALA A 83 0.38 12.28 -0.62
N ASP A 84 1.12 12.01 -1.69
CA ASP A 84 0.76 12.37 -3.06
C ASP A 84 -0.35 11.47 -3.58
N VAL A 85 -0.38 10.20 -3.15
CA VAL A 85 -1.43 9.24 -3.47
C VAL A 85 -1.95 8.57 -2.21
N LEU A 86 -3.22 8.76 -1.88
CA LEU A 86 -3.92 8.01 -0.83
C LEU A 86 -4.83 6.97 -1.47
N VAL A 87 -4.68 5.71 -1.07
CA VAL A 87 -5.61 4.63 -1.36
C VAL A 87 -6.42 4.36 -0.09
N ALA A 88 -7.71 4.67 -0.10
CA ALA A 88 -8.62 4.46 1.04
C ALA A 88 -9.66 3.38 0.71
N MET A 89 -9.59 2.25 1.40
CA MET A 89 -10.45 1.08 1.16
C MET A 89 -11.88 1.22 1.71
N ASN A 90 -12.11 2.20 2.59
CA ASN A 90 -13.39 2.48 3.23
C ASN A 90 -13.43 3.93 3.79
N PRO A 91 -14.57 4.41 4.31
CA PRO A 91 -14.71 5.77 4.82
C PRO A 91 -13.90 6.04 6.09
N ALA A 92 -13.71 5.05 6.96
CA ALA A 92 -12.89 5.22 8.17
C ALA A 92 -11.42 5.47 7.80
N ALA A 93 -10.90 4.70 6.85
CA ALA A 93 -9.56 4.87 6.27
C ALA A 93 -9.38 6.26 5.65
N LEU A 94 -10.39 6.76 4.93
CA LEU A 94 -10.41 8.12 4.41
C LEU A 94 -10.38 9.15 5.55
N LYS A 95 -11.27 9.04 6.54
CA LYS A 95 -11.40 10.00 7.65
C LYS A 95 -10.11 10.15 8.45
N VAL A 96 -9.43 9.05 8.74
CA VAL A 96 -8.14 9.05 9.47
C VAL A 96 -7.04 9.77 8.69
N ASN A 97 -7.05 9.67 7.35
CA ASN A 97 -5.90 10.05 6.52
C ASN A 97 -6.13 11.28 5.64
N ALA A 98 -7.35 11.79 5.52
CA ALA A 98 -7.72 12.88 4.61
C ALA A 98 -6.87 14.14 4.79
N LYS A 99 -6.54 14.50 6.04
CA LYS A 99 -5.68 15.66 6.35
C LYS A 99 -4.22 15.49 5.90
N GLY A 100 -3.80 14.24 5.66
CA GLY A 100 -2.46 13.89 5.23
C GLY A 100 -2.31 13.78 3.71
N ILE A 101 -3.24 14.30 2.90
CA ILE A 101 -3.13 14.30 1.44
C ILE A 101 -2.60 15.66 0.98
N LYS A 102 -1.62 15.65 0.06
CA LYS A 102 -1.12 16.90 -0.55
C LYS A 102 -2.20 17.55 -1.43
N LYS A 103 -2.13 18.87 -1.57
CA LYS A 103 -2.85 19.59 -2.63
C LYS A 103 -2.42 19.04 -3.99
N MET A 104 -3.36 18.93 -4.94
CA MET A 104 -3.13 18.26 -6.24
C MET A 104 -2.74 16.78 -6.14
N GLY A 105 -2.91 16.15 -4.98
CA GLY A 105 -2.73 14.72 -4.80
C GLY A 105 -3.86 13.91 -5.43
N VAL A 106 -3.70 12.60 -5.41
CA VAL A 106 -4.65 11.62 -5.93
C VAL A 106 -5.25 10.84 -4.77
N LEU A 107 -6.58 10.73 -4.74
CA LEU A 107 -7.32 9.93 -3.78
C LEU A 107 -8.04 8.80 -4.52
N ILE A 108 -7.61 7.56 -4.32
CA ILE A 108 -8.29 6.35 -4.80
C ILE A 108 -9.20 5.83 -3.69
N VAL A 109 -10.50 5.69 -3.96
CA VAL A 109 -11.48 5.20 -2.98
C VAL A 109 -12.25 3.99 -3.51
N ASP A 110 -12.56 3.05 -2.62
CA ASP A 110 -13.50 1.97 -2.92
C ASP A 110 -14.94 2.51 -2.94
N ALA A 111 -15.48 2.80 -4.12
CA ALA A 111 -16.81 3.37 -4.29
C ALA A 111 -17.93 2.49 -3.72
N ASP A 112 -17.73 1.17 -3.65
CA ASP A 112 -18.71 0.23 -3.09
C ASP A 112 -18.84 0.34 -1.56
N SER A 113 -17.89 0.99 -0.88
CA SER A 113 -17.81 1.03 0.59
C SER A 113 -18.31 2.36 1.19
N PHE A 114 -19.01 3.20 0.42
CA PHE A 114 -19.46 4.55 0.84
C PHE A 114 -20.98 4.65 1.02
N GLU A 115 -21.64 3.55 1.35
CA GLU A 115 -23.07 3.56 1.70
C GLU A 115 -23.29 4.22 3.08
N LYS A 116 -24.53 4.66 3.34
CA LYS A 116 -24.91 5.34 4.59
C LYS A 116 -24.46 4.61 5.85
N LYS A 117 -24.59 3.28 5.88
CA LYS A 117 -24.19 2.46 7.02
C LYS A 117 -22.68 2.49 7.26
N ASP A 118 -21.88 2.59 6.22
CA ASP A 118 -20.42 2.63 6.34
C ASP A 118 -19.93 4.03 6.74
N LEU A 119 -20.60 5.08 6.27
CA LEU A 119 -20.41 6.45 6.76
C LEU A 119 -20.73 6.55 8.26
N GLU A 120 -21.84 5.96 8.71
CA GLU A 120 -22.24 5.94 10.14
C GLU A 120 -21.20 5.22 11.01
N LYS A 121 -20.67 4.06 10.59
CA LYS A 121 -19.61 3.34 11.32
C LYS A 121 -18.30 4.13 11.41
N ALA A 122 -17.99 4.90 10.37
CA ALA A 122 -16.86 5.82 10.34
C ALA A 122 -17.17 7.16 11.03
N GLU A 123 -18.32 7.27 11.70
CA GLU A 123 -18.76 8.42 12.48
C GLU A 123 -18.92 9.72 11.66
N PHE A 124 -19.20 9.61 10.35
CA PHE A 124 -19.58 10.77 9.54
C PHE A 124 -20.96 11.28 9.94
N LYS A 125 -21.16 12.60 9.83
CA LYS A 125 -22.42 13.27 10.16
C LYS A 125 -23.21 13.66 8.92
N THR A 126 -22.54 13.75 7.78
CA THR A 126 -23.15 14.05 6.47
C THR A 126 -23.09 12.85 5.53
N ASP A 127 -23.92 12.87 4.50
CA ASP A 127 -23.87 11.89 3.41
C ASP A 127 -22.75 12.19 2.40
N ASN A 128 -22.11 13.38 2.49
CA ASN A 128 -20.97 13.77 1.66
C ASN A 128 -19.69 13.84 2.50
N PRO A 129 -18.92 12.74 2.60
CA PRO A 129 -17.72 12.70 3.42
C PRO A 129 -16.62 13.63 2.90
N TYR A 130 -16.61 13.97 1.61
CA TYR A 130 -15.57 14.81 1.03
C TYR A 130 -15.71 16.26 1.48
N GLU A 131 -16.95 16.76 1.54
CA GLU A 131 -17.26 18.09 2.08
C GLU A 131 -17.04 18.16 3.60
N GLU A 132 -17.44 17.14 4.36
CA GLU A 132 -17.23 17.11 5.82
C GLU A 132 -15.73 17.13 6.19
N LEU A 133 -14.89 16.54 5.34
CA LEU A 133 -13.44 16.50 5.54
C LEU A 133 -12.71 17.75 5.03
N ASP A 134 -13.42 18.71 4.45
CA ASP A 134 -12.84 19.90 3.82
C ASP A 134 -11.73 19.51 2.82
N LEU A 135 -11.98 18.46 2.03
CA LEU A 135 -11.02 18.01 1.03
C LEU A 135 -10.91 19.08 -0.06
N SER A 136 -9.68 19.53 -0.30
CA SER A 136 -9.43 20.53 -1.33
C SER A 136 -9.93 20.07 -2.69
N ASP A 137 -10.64 20.94 -3.39
CA ASP A 137 -11.07 20.74 -4.79
C ASP A 137 -9.92 20.43 -5.77
N THR A 138 -8.68 20.69 -5.34
CA THR A 138 -7.48 20.35 -6.13
C THR A 138 -7.13 18.86 -6.07
N ILE A 139 -7.64 18.11 -5.10
CA ILE A 139 -7.38 16.67 -4.96
C ILE A 139 -8.20 15.93 -6.01
N GLN A 140 -7.52 15.09 -6.79
CA GLN A 140 -8.17 14.26 -7.80
C GLN A 140 -8.74 12.99 -7.16
N ILE A 141 -10.05 12.91 -7.04
CA ILE A 141 -10.76 11.75 -6.50
C ILE A 141 -11.04 10.75 -7.62
N ILE A 142 -10.61 9.50 -7.41
CA ILE A 142 -10.82 8.36 -8.30
C ILE A 142 -11.70 7.34 -7.57
N PRO A 143 -13.02 7.37 -7.79
CA PRO A 143 -13.90 6.33 -7.29
C PRO A 143 -13.74 5.06 -8.15
N ILE A 144 -13.37 3.96 -7.52
CA ILE A 144 -13.28 2.65 -8.17
C ILE A 144 -14.15 1.67 -7.38
N PRO A 145 -15.10 0.95 -8.01
CA PRO A 145 -15.87 -0.09 -7.33
C PRO A 145 -14.99 -1.33 -7.10
N LEU A 146 -14.03 -1.23 -6.18
CA LEU A 146 -12.99 -2.23 -5.97
C LEU A 146 -13.58 -3.57 -5.51
N THR A 147 -14.62 -3.52 -4.68
CA THR A 147 -15.27 -4.73 -4.16
C THR A 147 -16.01 -5.49 -5.26
N SER A 148 -16.80 -4.78 -6.07
CA SER A 148 -17.55 -5.36 -7.19
C SER A 148 -16.62 -5.90 -8.27
N LEU A 149 -15.62 -5.12 -8.69
CA LEU A 149 -14.63 -5.55 -9.68
C LEU A 149 -13.82 -6.77 -9.23
N THR A 150 -13.44 -6.83 -7.94
CA THR A 150 -12.73 -7.99 -7.40
C THR A 150 -13.60 -9.25 -7.42
N LYS A 151 -14.91 -9.12 -7.13
CA LYS A 151 -15.86 -10.24 -7.21
C LYS A 151 -16.03 -10.72 -8.64
N ASP A 152 -16.17 -9.79 -9.58
CA ASP A 152 -16.31 -10.12 -11.00
C ASP A 152 -15.06 -10.81 -11.55
N SER A 153 -13.87 -10.34 -11.19
CA SER A 153 -12.58 -10.96 -11.53
C SER A 153 -12.45 -12.42 -11.08
N LEU A 154 -13.12 -12.80 -9.99
CA LEU A 154 -13.01 -14.10 -9.34
C LEU A 154 -14.30 -14.94 -9.41
N ALA A 155 -15.28 -14.54 -10.22
CA ALA A 155 -16.57 -15.23 -10.31
C ALA A 155 -16.42 -16.73 -10.65
N ASP A 156 -15.47 -17.07 -11.51
CA ASP A 156 -15.22 -18.45 -11.97
C ASP A 156 -14.28 -19.25 -11.07
N PHE A 157 -13.74 -18.67 -9.99
CA PHE A 157 -12.74 -19.32 -9.14
C PHE A 157 -13.36 -20.22 -8.06
N GLY A 158 -14.69 -20.20 -7.89
CA GLY A 158 -15.38 -21.02 -6.89
C GLY A 158 -14.98 -20.72 -5.44
N MET A 159 -14.44 -19.53 -5.18
CA MET A 159 -13.97 -19.09 -3.86
C MET A 159 -15.12 -18.57 -3.01
N ASP A 160 -15.01 -18.72 -1.69
CA ASP A 160 -15.95 -18.10 -0.76
C ASP A 160 -15.79 -16.56 -0.78
N ASN A 161 -16.89 -15.84 -0.52
CA ASN A 161 -16.93 -14.38 -0.59
C ASN A 161 -15.90 -13.70 0.33
N LYS A 162 -15.54 -14.31 1.47
CA LYS A 162 -14.54 -13.75 2.40
C LYS A 162 -13.14 -13.84 1.79
N SER A 163 -12.81 -14.93 1.11
CA SER A 163 -11.54 -15.08 0.40
C SER A 163 -11.44 -14.17 -0.83
N VAL A 164 -12.55 -13.95 -1.55
CA VAL A 164 -12.63 -13.00 -2.67
C VAL A 164 -12.36 -11.57 -2.19
N ILE A 165 -13.08 -11.11 -1.15
CA ILE A 165 -12.91 -9.74 -0.61
C ILE A 165 -11.48 -9.51 -0.11
N ARG A 166 -10.80 -10.53 0.42
CA ARG A 166 -9.39 -10.45 0.84
C ARG A 166 -8.39 -10.20 -0.29
N CYS A 167 -8.79 -10.39 -1.55
CA CYS A 167 -7.95 -10.10 -2.71
C CYS A 167 -8.09 -8.63 -3.18
N LYS A 168 -9.04 -7.86 -2.62
CA LYS A 168 -9.33 -6.47 -3.02
C LYS A 168 -8.11 -5.56 -3.01
N ASN A 169 -7.21 -5.78 -2.05
CA ASN A 169 -5.96 -5.04 -1.93
C ASN A 169 -4.98 -5.26 -3.10
N MET A 170 -5.05 -6.42 -3.78
CA MET A 170 -4.28 -6.67 -5.00
C MET A 170 -4.86 -5.93 -6.20
N PHE A 171 -6.17 -5.72 -6.25
CA PHE A 171 -6.78 -4.92 -7.31
C PHE A 171 -6.26 -3.48 -7.22
N ALA A 172 -6.32 -2.92 -6.00
CA ALA A 172 -5.76 -1.60 -5.73
C ALA A 172 -4.25 -1.52 -6.01
N LEU A 173 -3.48 -2.57 -5.65
CA LEU A 173 -2.06 -2.64 -6.03
C LEU A 173 -1.88 -2.57 -7.54
N GLY A 174 -2.72 -3.25 -8.33
CA GLY A 174 -2.67 -3.24 -9.79
C GLY A 174 -2.88 -1.84 -10.37
N VAL A 175 -3.87 -1.12 -9.85
CA VAL A 175 -4.15 0.28 -10.22
C VAL A 175 -2.94 1.17 -9.88
N VAL A 176 -2.35 1.02 -8.69
CA VAL A 176 -1.17 1.81 -8.29
C VAL A 176 0.06 1.42 -9.12
N CYS A 177 0.24 0.14 -9.46
CA CYS A 177 1.31 -0.28 -10.38
C CYS A 177 1.17 0.39 -11.74
N TRP A 178 -0.04 0.53 -12.29
CA TRP A 178 -0.28 1.29 -13.51
C TRP A 178 0.06 2.78 -13.33
N LEU A 179 -0.43 3.39 -12.24
CA LEU A 179 -0.25 4.81 -11.94
C LEU A 179 1.24 5.23 -11.85
N PHE A 180 2.10 4.32 -11.38
CA PHE A 180 3.55 4.52 -11.23
C PHE A 180 4.40 3.81 -12.30
N ASN A 181 3.76 3.28 -13.35
CA ASN A 181 4.40 2.51 -14.42
C ASN A 181 5.35 1.41 -13.88
N ARG A 182 4.89 0.65 -12.89
CA ARG A 182 5.65 -0.44 -12.26
C ARG A 182 5.48 -1.76 -13.02
N PRO A 183 6.54 -2.58 -13.11
CA PRO A 183 6.49 -3.84 -13.83
C PRO A 183 5.63 -4.87 -13.09
N ILE A 184 4.45 -5.16 -13.61
CA ILE A 184 3.51 -6.09 -12.98
C ILE A 184 4.06 -7.53 -12.90
N ASP A 185 4.91 -7.94 -13.83
CA ASP A 185 5.52 -9.28 -13.84
C ASP A 185 6.37 -9.53 -12.58
N GLN A 186 7.06 -8.50 -12.09
CA GLN A 186 7.82 -8.60 -10.84
C GLN A 186 6.89 -8.74 -9.64
N ALA A 187 5.72 -8.11 -9.68
CA ALA A 187 4.73 -8.22 -8.62
C ALA A 187 4.15 -9.64 -8.58
N ILE A 188 3.88 -10.23 -9.74
CA ILE A 188 3.46 -11.62 -9.90
C ILE A 188 4.52 -12.58 -9.35
N HIS A 189 5.80 -12.35 -9.66
CA HIS A 189 6.89 -13.16 -9.11
C HIS A 189 6.95 -13.09 -7.58
N PHE A 190 6.83 -11.91 -6.98
CA PHE A 190 6.78 -11.78 -5.52
C PHE A 190 5.55 -12.44 -4.89
N LEU A 191 4.39 -12.37 -5.55
CA LEU A 191 3.21 -13.12 -5.14
C LEU A 191 3.46 -14.63 -5.20
N GLY A 192 4.15 -15.11 -6.24
CA GLY A 192 4.59 -16.50 -6.37
C GLY A 192 5.43 -16.97 -5.18
N ASN A 193 6.39 -16.15 -4.75
CA ASN A 193 7.21 -16.45 -3.58
C ASN A 193 6.41 -16.45 -2.28
N LYS A 194 5.43 -15.55 -2.13
CA LYS A 194 4.62 -15.44 -0.91
C LYS A 194 3.53 -16.53 -0.81
N PHE A 195 2.86 -16.83 -1.91
CA PHE A 195 1.69 -17.72 -1.96
C PHE A 195 1.95 -19.03 -2.70
N GLY A 196 3.21 -19.37 -3.03
CA GLY A 196 3.56 -20.58 -3.78
C GLY A 196 3.08 -21.89 -3.14
N LYS A 197 2.87 -21.91 -1.81
CA LYS A 197 2.29 -23.05 -1.09
C LYS A 197 0.76 -23.15 -1.19
N LYS A 198 0.09 -22.14 -1.74
CA LYS A 198 -1.37 -22.01 -1.87
C LYS A 198 -1.73 -21.59 -3.32
N PRO A 199 -1.71 -22.54 -4.28
CA PRO A 199 -1.81 -22.23 -5.70
C PRO A 199 -3.11 -21.53 -6.09
N ASP A 200 -4.24 -21.88 -5.48
CA ASP A 200 -5.53 -21.25 -5.79
C ASP A 200 -5.56 -19.78 -5.36
N LEU A 201 -5.05 -19.50 -4.15
CA LEU A 201 -4.91 -18.14 -3.65
C LEU A 201 -3.92 -17.33 -4.50
N LEU A 202 -2.81 -17.95 -4.92
CA LEU A 202 -1.85 -17.31 -5.81
C LEU A 202 -2.51 -16.91 -7.15
N LYS A 203 -3.19 -17.84 -7.81
CA LYS A 203 -3.89 -17.58 -9.08
C LYS A 203 -4.92 -16.47 -8.93
N ALA A 204 -5.69 -16.48 -7.85
CA ALA A 204 -6.69 -15.46 -7.57
C ALA A 204 -6.06 -14.07 -7.40
N ASN A 205 -5.02 -13.96 -6.56
CA ASN A 205 -4.32 -12.68 -6.35
C ASN A 205 -3.65 -12.17 -7.63
N VAL A 206 -3.05 -13.05 -8.43
CA VAL A 206 -2.45 -12.69 -9.73
C VAL A 206 -3.51 -12.20 -10.72
N LYS A 207 -4.67 -12.88 -10.80
CA LYS A 207 -5.78 -12.46 -11.67
C LYS A 207 -6.27 -11.07 -11.29
N VAL A 208 -6.57 -10.86 -10.01
CA VAL A 208 -7.09 -9.60 -9.48
C VAL A 208 -6.08 -8.45 -9.64
N LEU A 209 -4.80 -8.72 -9.41
CA LEU A 209 -3.72 -7.75 -9.66
C LEU A 209 -3.68 -7.33 -11.13
N THR A 210 -3.74 -8.30 -12.04
CA THR A 210 -3.69 -8.08 -13.49
C THR A 210 -4.92 -7.32 -13.97
N ASP A 211 -6.10 -7.67 -13.46
CA ASP A 211 -7.35 -6.98 -13.80
C ASP A 211 -7.36 -5.55 -13.29
N GLY A 212 -6.82 -5.28 -12.09
CA GLY A 212 -6.68 -3.91 -11.57
C GLY A 212 -5.79 -3.03 -12.44
N TYR A 213 -4.66 -3.59 -12.92
CA TYR A 213 -3.76 -2.90 -13.85
C TYR A 213 -4.43 -2.62 -15.20
N ASN A 214 -5.11 -3.63 -15.76
CA ASN A 214 -5.83 -3.49 -17.03
C ASN A 214 -7.02 -2.53 -16.93
N TYR A 215 -7.74 -2.56 -15.82
CA TYR A 215 -8.82 -1.62 -15.53
C TYR A 215 -8.31 -0.19 -15.58
N ALA A 216 -7.22 0.10 -14.87
CA ALA A 216 -6.61 1.44 -14.88
C ALA A 216 -6.13 1.86 -16.27
N ASN A 217 -5.60 0.93 -17.06
CA ASN A 217 -5.16 1.19 -18.44
C ASN A 217 -6.33 1.47 -19.41
N ASN A 218 -7.49 0.87 -19.18
CA ASN A 218 -8.68 1.07 -20.01
C ASN A 218 -9.52 2.27 -19.55
N LEU A 219 -9.41 2.64 -18.29
CA LEU A 219 -10.00 3.85 -17.78
C LEU A 219 -9.27 5.01 -18.47
N HIS A 220 -10.00 5.81 -19.26
CA HIS A 220 -9.50 7.08 -19.81
C HIS A 220 -9.38 8.11 -18.69
N LEU A 221 -8.66 7.75 -17.63
CA LEU A 221 -8.30 8.58 -16.51
C LEU A 221 -7.45 9.71 -17.07
N ASN A 222 -7.97 10.93 -17.04
CA ASN A 222 -7.21 12.16 -17.27
C ASN A 222 -6.26 12.41 -16.08
N ILE A 223 -5.45 11.42 -15.76
CA ILE A 223 -4.53 11.41 -14.62
C ILE A 223 -3.14 11.33 -15.18
N SER A 224 -2.27 12.19 -14.67
CA SER A 224 -0.86 12.06 -14.96
C SER A 224 -0.31 10.87 -14.21
N THR A 225 0.31 9.93 -14.92
CA THR A 225 1.10 8.89 -14.28
C THR A 225 2.32 9.52 -13.60
N PHE A 226 2.75 8.94 -12.49
CA PHE A 226 3.94 9.39 -11.78
C PHE A 226 5.16 8.65 -12.31
N HIS A 227 6.20 9.41 -12.62
CA HIS A 227 7.52 8.87 -12.92
C HIS A 227 8.52 9.36 -11.88
N ILE A 228 9.31 8.41 -11.38
CA ILE A 228 10.38 8.67 -10.43
C ILE A 228 11.63 8.11 -11.09
N ASP A 229 12.60 8.99 -11.32
CA ASP A 229 13.87 8.58 -11.90
C ASP A 229 14.59 7.59 -10.99
N ARG A 230 15.37 6.71 -11.60
CA ARG A 230 16.30 5.85 -10.87
C ARG A 230 17.32 6.71 -10.13
N THR A 231 17.71 6.29 -8.94
CA THR A 231 18.78 6.95 -8.20
C THR A 231 20.12 6.85 -8.93
N GLN A 232 20.74 8.01 -9.18
CA GLN A 232 22.01 8.10 -9.90
C GLN A 232 23.19 7.64 -9.03
N GLU A 233 23.08 7.76 -7.70
CA GLU A 233 24.13 7.47 -6.72
C GLU A 233 24.08 6.04 -6.14
N LEU A 234 23.55 5.06 -6.88
CA LEU A 234 23.52 3.67 -6.41
C LEU A 234 24.86 2.98 -6.68
N GLU A 235 25.67 2.81 -5.64
CA GLU A 235 26.89 2.00 -5.69
C GLU A 235 26.58 0.53 -6.03
N HIS A 236 27.52 -0.17 -6.66
CA HIS A 236 27.35 -1.60 -6.88
C HIS A 236 27.47 -2.36 -5.55
N GLY A 237 26.43 -3.11 -5.18
CA GLY A 237 26.44 -3.85 -3.92
C GLY A 237 25.21 -4.75 -3.73
N THR A 238 25.19 -5.44 -2.60
CA THR A 238 24.01 -6.19 -2.15
C THR A 238 23.20 -5.30 -1.23
N TYR A 239 21.96 -5.04 -1.62
CA TYR A 239 21.02 -4.24 -0.84
C TYR A 239 20.04 -5.14 -0.11
N THR A 240 19.67 -4.74 1.11
CA THR A 240 18.62 -5.42 1.88
C THR A 240 17.66 -4.39 2.44
N SER A 241 16.37 -4.68 2.34
CA SER A 241 15.37 -3.99 3.16
C SER A 241 15.51 -4.46 4.60
N ILE A 242 15.54 -3.51 5.55
CA ILE A 242 15.71 -3.77 6.97
C ILE A 242 14.91 -2.74 7.78
N ASN A 243 14.36 -3.17 8.91
CA ASN A 243 13.73 -2.28 9.88
C ASN A 243 14.62 -2.11 11.12
N GLY A 244 14.27 -1.18 12.01
CA GLY A 244 15.05 -0.88 13.21
C GLY A 244 15.31 -2.11 14.10
N ASN A 245 14.26 -2.87 14.42
CA ASN A 245 14.37 -4.04 15.29
C ASN A 245 15.33 -5.09 14.74
N LYS A 246 15.20 -5.44 13.44
CA LYS A 246 16.08 -6.40 12.78
C LYS A 246 17.52 -5.89 12.70
N ALA A 247 17.71 -4.59 12.44
CA ALA A 247 19.04 -3.98 12.45
C ALA A 247 19.69 -4.05 13.84
N THR A 248 18.91 -3.80 14.90
CA THR A 248 19.36 -3.94 16.29
C THR A 248 19.75 -5.38 16.61
N SER A 249 18.91 -6.36 16.28
CA SER A 249 19.24 -7.78 16.50
C SER A 249 20.50 -8.20 15.77
N TRP A 250 20.66 -7.80 14.50
CA TRP A 250 21.87 -8.07 13.71
C TRP A 250 23.11 -7.40 14.31
N GLY A 251 22.99 -6.17 14.80
CA GLY A 251 24.08 -5.46 15.48
C GLY A 251 24.53 -6.18 16.76
N LEU A 252 23.59 -6.67 17.57
CA LEU A 252 23.87 -7.44 18.78
C LEU A 252 24.57 -8.77 18.46
N ILE A 253 24.08 -9.49 17.45
CA ILE A 253 24.69 -10.75 16.98
C ILE A 253 26.12 -10.51 16.48
N ALA A 254 26.32 -9.50 15.63
CA ALA A 254 27.64 -9.17 15.09
C ALA A 254 28.63 -8.73 16.19
N ALA A 255 28.15 -8.03 17.23
CA ALA A 255 28.98 -7.65 18.37
C ALA A 255 29.40 -8.88 19.21
N ALA A 256 28.48 -9.80 19.48
CA ALA A 256 28.77 -11.02 20.22
C ALA A 256 29.77 -11.93 19.48
N GLU A 257 29.57 -12.09 18.16
CA GLU A 257 30.49 -12.85 17.30
C GLU A 257 31.90 -12.25 17.32
N LYS A 258 32.02 -10.91 17.15
CA LYS A 258 33.33 -10.23 17.19
C LYS A 258 34.00 -10.26 18.56
N ALA A 259 33.21 -10.34 19.63
CA ALA A 259 33.71 -10.46 20.99
C ALA A 259 34.06 -11.91 21.39
N GLY A 260 33.68 -12.92 20.59
CA GLY A 260 33.81 -14.32 20.94
C GLY A 260 32.97 -14.73 22.15
N LEU A 261 31.83 -14.05 22.35
CA LEU A 261 30.91 -14.28 23.48
C LEU A 261 29.59 -14.88 22.98
N GLU A 262 28.94 -15.65 23.85
CA GLU A 262 27.57 -16.11 23.61
C GLU A 262 26.59 -14.97 23.89
N LEU A 263 25.72 -14.67 22.92
CA LEU A 263 24.67 -13.67 23.10
C LEU A 263 23.52 -14.27 23.91
N PHE A 264 23.31 -13.76 25.13
CA PHE A 264 22.15 -14.09 25.95
C PHE A 264 21.14 -12.93 25.92
N LEU A 265 19.88 -13.23 25.61
CA LEU A 265 18.78 -12.27 25.62
C LEU A 265 17.77 -12.60 26.73
N GLY A 266 17.81 -11.84 27.82
CA GLY A 266 16.77 -11.83 28.84
C GLY A 266 15.78 -10.70 28.59
N SER A 267 14.65 -10.96 27.94
CA SER A 267 13.65 -9.94 27.58
C SER A 267 12.23 -10.35 27.97
N TYR A 268 11.36 -9.35 28.10
CA TYR A 268 9.93 -9.51 28.32
C TYR A 268 9.16 -8.94 27.12
N PRO A 269 8.17 -9.67 26.55
CA PRO A 269 7.44 -9.19 25.38
C PRO A 269 6.73 -7.85 25.65
N ILE A 270 7.08 -6.83 24.88
CA ILE A 270 6.48 -5.51 24.92
C ILE A 270 6.56 -4.86 23.52
N THR A 271 5.44 -4.35 23.00
CA THR A 271 5.43 -3.61 21.72
C THR A 271 6.18 -2.27 21.88
N PRO A 272 7.10 -1.89 20.96
CA PRO A 272 7.50 -2.56 19.72
C PRO A 272 8.78 -3.42 19.83
N ALA A 273 9.32 -3.68 21.03
CA ALA A 273 10.60 -4.36 21.24
C ALA A 273 10.53 -5.89 21.10
N THR A 274 9.33 -6.48 21.13
CA THR A 274 9.17 -7.94 20.99
C THR A 274 9.81 -8.49 19.71
N ASP A 275 9.79 -7.75 18.59
CA ASP A 275 10.38 -8.23 17.32
C ASP A 275 11.92 -8.24 17.31
N ILE A 276 12.57 -7.71 18.37
CA ILE A 276 14.02 -7.83 18.56
C ILE A 276 14.38 -9.23 19.07
N MET A 277 13.45 -9.86 19.81
CA MET A 277 13.59 -11.18 20.43
C MET A 277 13.54 -12.30 19.40
#